data_AF-A0A0G0KGW4-F1
#
_entry.id   AF-A0A0G0KGW4-F1
#
_cell.length_a   1.000
_cell.length_b   1.000
_cell.length_c   1.000
_cell.angle_alpha   90.00
_cell.angle_beta   90.00
_cell.angle_gamma   90.00
#
_symmetry.space_group_name_H-M   'P 1'
#
loop_
_entity.id
_entity.type
_entity.pdbx_description
1 polymer ?
#
loop_
_entity_poly.entity_id
_entity_poly.type
_entity_poly.pdbx_seq_one_letter_code
_entity_poly.pdbx_strand_id
1 'polypeptide(L)'
;MDTEKEKATHLTQQAIPTELPPLTGWKEIPINENGEPLVPLGPFSENSEVYTHSIYYGEKSDSPYSSGSLEGSLVTMFVRKEVADQLKLAQSLLPKGMHLIAFDTYRTLQVQQSLYDVYIDELKNQHPDWSDEKLSEETQKFVSIPSTEPDRPSPHNTGGAVDVAIFKLPDNIEQEIREIDVEISRYGLSDWEKVYQLEMKRISLIEQNMQVLNFGTSFDYGGSEASLSYYEKLSSQKELNLDENEAMLNRRLLYNIMTNVGFEPYEDEWWHFNSKKSQMGAKVADLDHAEYGAKELSQKNQEHEKMRSGHLKGSQIIYNNQELYKLGVLPANSPFMKAAIAGVDEVGNIRDTQSPIAEIIKPQK
;
A
#
# COMPACT_ATOMS: atom_id res chain seq x y z
N MET A 1 -6.97 -31.04 4.95
CA MET A 1 -7.72 -29.80 5.22
C MET A 1 -7.54 -29.33 6.66
N ASP A 2 -7.77 -30.19 7.66
CA ASP A 2 -7.54 -29.80 9.07
C ASP A 2 -6.06 -29.62 9.45
N THR A 3 -5.16 -30.42 8.87
CA THR A 3 -3.71 -30.35 9.12
C THR A 3 -2.99 -29.14 8.50
N GLU A 4 -3.54 -28.56 7.43
CA GLU A 4 -3.00 -27.33 6.81
C GLU A 4 -3.52 -26.07 7.52
N LYS A 5 -4.76 -26.09 8.00
CA LYS A 5 -5.31 -25.01 8.84
C LYS A 5 -4.66 -24.94 10.21
N GLU A 6 -4.35 -26.07 10.84
CA GLU A 6 -3.58 -26.09 12.10
C GLU A 6 -2.14 -25.61 11.88
N LYS A 7 -1.49 -25.98 10.77
CA LYS A 7 -0.17 -25.44 10.40
C LYS A 7 -0.21 -23.93 10.12
N ALA A 8 -1.23 -23.43 9.42
CA ALA A 8 -1.40 -22.00 9.15
C ALA A 8 -1.62 -21.20 10.44
N THR A 9 -2.48 -21.70 11.35
CA THR A 9 -2.72 -21.07 12.67
C THR A 9 -1.45 -20.99 13.52
N HIS A 10 -0.59 -22.02 13.44
CA HIS A 10 0.66 -22.07 14.21
C HIS A 10 1.78 -21.18 13.63
N LEU A 11 1.70 -20.85 12.33
CA LEU A 11 2.61 -19.92 11.67
C LEU A 11 2.31 -18.47 12.04
N THR A 12 1.03 -18.09 12.15
CA THR A 12 0.62 -16.68 12.32
C THR A 12 0.83 -16.10 13.73
N GLN A 13 1.27 -16.92 14.70
CA GLN A 13 1.41 -16.51 16.11
C GLN A 13 2.85 -16.55 16.63
N GLN A 14 3.83 -16.85 15.77
CA GLN A 14 5.23 -16.85 16.20
C GLN A 14 5.65 -15.44 16.60
N ALA A 15 6.41 -15.35 17.70
CA ALA A 15 6.94 -14.09 18.17
C ALA A 15 7.91 -13.49 17.15
N ILE A 16 7.85 -12.17 16.99
CA ILE A 16 8.78 -11.45 16.13
C ILE A 16 10.14 -11.44 16.84
N PRO A 17 11.26 -11.75 16.14
CA PRO A 17 12.59 -11.57 16.70
C PRO A 17 12.79 -10.13 17.21
N THR A 18 13.30 -9.98 18.43
CA THR A 18 13.59 -8.65 19.00
C THR A 18 14.84 -7.99 18.43
N GLU A 19 15.65 -8.76 17.69
CA GLU A 19 16.83 -8.32 16.97
C GLU A 19 16.70 -8.80 15.52
N LEU A 20 16.73 -7.86 14.58
CA LEU A 20 16.78 -8.13 13.15
C LEU A 20 18.16 -7.76 12.60
N PRO A 21 18.59 -8.33 11.46
CA PRO A 21 19.86 -7.96 10.84
C PRO A 21 19.94 -6.45 10.58
N PRO A 22 21.04 -5.78 10.97
CA PRO A 22 21.17 -4.34 10.78
C PRO A 22 21.26 -4.02 9.29
N LEU A 23 20.51 -3.00 8.87
CA LEU A 23 20.52 -2.51 7.49
C LEU A 23 21.68 -1.57 7.18
N THR A 24 22.57 -1.28 8.12
CA THR A 24 23.75 -0.45 7.85
C THR A 24 24.54 -0.98 6.65
N GLY A 25 24.79 -0.09 5.68
CA GLY A 25 25.50 -0.44 4.45
C GLY A 25 24.66 -1.19 3.40
N TRP A 26 23.33 -1.24 3.52
CA TRP A 26 22.46 -1.89 2.52
C TRP A 26 22.65 -1.32 1.11
N LYS A 27 22.93 -0.02 0.98
CA LYS A 27 23.21 0.65 -0.31
C LYS A 27 24.51 0.20 -0.98
N GLU A 28 25.38 -0.53 -0.29
CA GLU A 28 26.63 -1.07 -0.84
C GLU A 28 26.47 -2.47 -1.43
N ILE A 29 25.28 -3.08 -1.29
CA ILE A 29 24.97 -4.35 -1.96
C ILE A 29 24.91 -4.11 -3.48
N PRO A 30 25.74 -4.77 -4.30
CA PRO A 30 25.75 -4.54 -5.74
C PRO A 30 24.42 -4.97 -6.38
N ILE A 31 24.01 -4.28 -7.44
CA ILE A 31 22.78 -4.57 -8.18
C ILE A 31 23.11 -5.23 -9.53
N ASN A 32 22.60 -6.44 -9.73
CA ASN A 32 22.54 -7.13 -11.02
C ASN A 32 21.08 -7.13 -11.53
N GLU A 33 20.62 -6.00 -12.06
CA GLU A 33 19.22 -5.81 -12.48
C GLU A 33 18.73 -6.92 -13.43
N ASN A 34 17.68 -7.64 -13.03
CA ASN A 34 17.18 -8.82 -13.75
C ASN A 34 16.14 -8.51 -14.84
N GLY A 35 15.72 -7.25 -14.96
CA GLY A 35 14.80 -6.81 -16.00
C GLY A 35 13.31 -7.08 -15.73
N GLU A 36 12.94 -7.64 -14.57
CA GLU A 36 11.55 -8.01 -14.30
C GLU A 36 10.58 -6.81 -14.44
N PRO A 37 9.44 -6.93 -15.14
CA PRO A 37 8.55 -5.79 -15.35
C PRO A 37 7.83 -5.39 -14.06
N LEU A 38 7.48 -4.09 -14.00
CA LEU A 38 6.45 -3.62 -13.09
C LEU A 38 5.07 -4.05 -13.61
N VAL A 39 4.20 -4.51 -12.72
CA VAL A 39 2.80 -4.87 -12.98
C VAL A 39 1.87 -4.08 -12.06
N PRO A 40 0.66 -3.73 -12.51
CA PRO A 40 -0.32 -3.05 -11.67
C PRO A 40 -0.89 -3.99 -10.59
N LEU A 41 -1.14 -3.44 -9.41
CA LEU A 41 -1.91 -4.05 -8.33
C LEU A 41 -3.29 -3.40 -8.21
N GLY A 42 -4.24 -4.12 -7.63
CA GLY A 42 -5.54 -3.58 -7.29
C GLY A 42 -6.54 -3.58 -8.45
N PRO A 43 -7.56 -2.71 -8.41
CA PRO A 43 -8.68 -2.76 -9.34
C PRO A 43 -8.27 -2.66 -10.80
N PHE A 44 -9.02 -3.35 -11.68
CA PHE A 44 -8.76 -3.39 -13.13
C PHE A 44 -7.41 -4.03 -13.55
N SER A 45 -6.73 -4.71 -12.62
CA SER A 45 -5.51 -5.48 -12.89
C SER A 45 -5.75 -6.99 -12.77
N GLU A 46 -4.77 -7.80 -13.22
CA GLU A 46 -4.75 -9.25 -12.98
C GLU A 46 -4.39 -9.61 -11.53
N ASN A 47 -4.16 -8.61 -10.68
CA ASN A 47 -3.80 -8.75 -9.27
C ASN A 47 -4.81 -7.98 -8.39
N SER A 48 -6.11 -8.03 -8.73
CA SER A 48 -7.17 -7.28 -8.06
C SER A 48 -7.61 -7.88 -6.72
N GLU A 49 -7.13 -9.08 -6.39
CA GLU A 49 -7.29 -9.70 -5.07
C GLU A 49 -6.44 -9.03 -3.98
N VAL A 50 -5.37 -8.31 -4.36
CA VAL A 50 -4.59 -7.48 -3.43
C VAL A 50 -5.18 -6.07 -3.44
N TYR A 51 -5.70 -5.63 -2.30
CA TYR A 51 -6.31 -4.31 -2.19
C TYR A 51 -5.25 -3.21 -2.13
N THR A 52 -5.60 -2.04 -2.64
CA THR A 52 -4.70 -0.90 -2.76
C THR A 52 -5.42 0.36 -2.34
N HIS A 53 -4.72 1.23 -1.61
CA HIS A 53 -5.21 2.56 -1.27
C HIS A 53 -4.11 3.57 -1.49
N SER A 54 -4.19 4.33 -2.59
CA SER A 54 -3.12 5.25 -2.99
C SER A 54 -3.15 6.55 -2.18
N ILE A 55 -2.67 6.48 -0.93
CA ILE A 55 -2.64 7.60 0.04
C ILE A 55 -1.88 8.82 -0.49
N TYR A 56 -0.78 8.60 -1.23
CA TYR A 56 0.08 9.67 -1.75
C TYR A 56 -0.56 10.39 -2.94
N TYR A 57 -1.42 9.72 -3.69
CA TYR A 57 -2.25 10.36 -4.72
C TYR A 57 -3.44 11.11 -4.10
N GLY A 58 -3.81 10.77 -2.87
CA GLY A 58 -5.08 11.18 -2.30
C GLY A 58 -6.21 10.59 -3.14
N GLU A 59 -6.25 9.26 -3.25
CA GLU A 59 -7.41 8.59 -3.84
C GLU A 59 -8.69 8.93 -3.07
N LYS A 60 -8.55 9.13 -1.75
CA LYS A 60 -9.61 9.59 -0.85
C LYS A 60 -9.23 10.90 -0.16
N SER A 61 -10.11 11.36 0.72
CA SER A 61 -9.94 12.59 1.51
C SER A 61 -9.13 12.36 2.80
N ASP A 62 -8.12 11.49 2.74
CA ASP A 62 -7.33 11.00 3.88
C ASP A 62 -5.81 11.04 3.64
N SER A 63 -5.38 11.69 2.57
CA SER A 63 -3.95 11.94 2.34
C SER A 63 -3.38 12.78 3.50
N PRO A 64 -2.24 12.38 4.11
CA PRO A 64 -1.62 13.14 5.20
C PRO A 64 -1.00 14.47 4.73
N TYR A 65 -0.83 14.67 3.42
CA TYR A 65 -0.16 15.84 2.86
C TYR A 65 -1.11 17.00 2.65
N SER A 66 -0.66 18.20 2.99
CA SER A 66 -1.47 19.44 3.00
C SER A 66 -2.07 19.82 1.64
N SER A 67 -1.43 19.42 0.53
CA SER A 67 -1.93 19.58 -0.83
C SER A 67 -3.02 18.58 -1.23
N GLY A 68 -3.25 17.54 -0.39
CA GLY A 68 -4.13 16.41 -0.69
C GLY A 68 -3.52 15.36 -1.64
N SER A 69 -2.31 15.60 -2.16
CA SER A 69 -1.56 14.66 -3.02
C SER A 69 -0.09 15.07 -3.14
N LEU A 70 0.83 14.13 -3.31
CA LEU A 70 2.22 14.38 -3.69
C LEU A 70 2.38 14.51 -5.21
N GLU A 71 3.28 15.37 -5.65
CA GLU A 71 3.58 15.49 -7.07
C GLU A 71 4.18 14.19 -7.62
N GLY A 72 3.76 13.78 -8.82
CA GLY A 72 4.21 12.54 -9.46
C GLY A 72 3.65 11.26 -8.85
N SER A 73 2.75 11.36 -7.87
CA SER A 73 2.02 10.21 -7.32
C SER A 73 1.09 9.57 -8.35
N LEU A 74 0.83 8.28 -8.16
CA LEU A 74 0.04 7.45 -9.07
C LEU A 74 -1.18 6.92 -8.32
N VAL A 75 -2.32 6.80 -9.01
CA VAL A 75 -3.50 6.09 -8.47
C VAL A 75 -3.22 4.60 -8.40
N THR A 76 -2.59 4.08 -9.44
CA THR A 76 -2.26 2.67 -9.57
C THR A 76 -0.98 2.38 -8.81
N MET A 77 -1.04 1.39 -7.92
CA MET A 77 0.16 0.82 -7.32
C MET A 77 0.82 -0.14 -8.29
N PHE A 78 2.14 -0.02 -8.43
CA PHE A 78 2.93 -0.90 -9.27
C PHE A 78 3.95 -1.63 -8.41
N VAL A 79 4.18 -2.91 -8.70
CA VAL A 79 5.24 -3.71 -8.08
C VAL A 79 5.92 -4.57 -9.13
N ARG A 80 7.07 -5.15 -8.79
CA ARG A 80 7.69 -6.20 -9.59
C ARG A 80 6.76 -7.43 -9.68
N LYS A 81 6.79 -8.15 -10.81
CA LYS A 81 5.87 -9.28 -11.04
C LYS A 81 5.95 -10.33 -9.92
N GLU A 82 7.14 -10.70 -9.48
CA GLU A 82 7.30 -11.66 -8.38
C GLU A 82 6.74 -11.11 -7.06
N VAL A 83 6.91 -9.81 -6.80
CA VAL A 83 6.31 -9.16 -5.63
C VAL A 83 4.79 -9.25 -5.65
N ALA A 84 4.15 -9.04 -6.82
CA ALA A 84 2.71 -9.26 -6.95
C ALA A 84 2.32 -10.72 -6.68
N ASP A 85 3.09 -11.69 -7.18
CA ASP A 85 2.85 -13.12 -6.93
C ASP A 85 3.01 -13.48 -5.45
N GLN A 86 4.00 -12.91 -4.75
CA GLN A 86 4.18 -13.07 -3.31
C GLN A 86 3.03 -12.45 -2.51
N LEU A 87 2.55 -11.26 -2.88
CA LEU A 87 1.41 -10.61 -2.22
C LEU A 87 0.10 -11.41 -2.39
N LYS A 88 -0.14 -11.98 -3.58
CA LYS A 88 -1.28 -12.89 -3.81
C LYS A 88 -1.20 -14.13 -2.95
N LEU A 89 0.01 -14.70 -2.82
CA LEU A 89 0.23 -15.83 -1.91
C LEU A 89 -0.03 -15.42 -0.46
N ALA A 90 0.44 -14.25 -0.02
CA ALA A 90 0.18 -13.72 1.32
C ALA A 90 -1.33 -13.57 1.58
N GLN A 91 -2.06 -12.97 0.64
CA GLN A 91 -3.52 -12.85 0.70
C GLN A 91 -4.22 -14.21 0.82
N SER A 92 -3.72 -15.25 0.14
CA SER A 92 -4.29 -16.61 0.23
C SER A 92 -4.04 -17.31 1.58
N LEU A 93 -3.03 -16.88 2.32
CA LEU A 93 -2.65 -17.44 3.63
C LEU A 93 -3.35 -16.75 4.80
N LEU A 94 -3.97 -15.58 4.57
CA LEU A 94 -4.68 -14.84 5.60
C LEU A 94 -5.90 -15.63 6.14
N PRO A 95 -6.23 -15.47 7.43
CA PRO A 95 -7.46 -16.01 8.00
C PRO A 95 -8.70 -15.54 7.24
N LYS A 96 -9.78 -16.34 7.27
CA LYS A 96 -11.05 -15.98 6.64
C LYS A 96 -11.53 -14.61 7.16
N GLY A 97 -11.92 -13.74 6.24
CA GLY A 97 -12.45 -12.41 6.56
C GLY A 97 -11.37 -11.34 6.70
N MET A 98 -10.09 -11.70 6.55
CA MET A 98 -8.96 -10.78 6.59
C MET A 98 -8.34 -10.63 5.20
N HIS A 99 -7.90 -9.41 4.91
CA HIS A 99 -7.37 -9.04 3.60
C HIS A 99 -6.15 -8.15 3.73
N LEU A 100 -5.23 -8.30 2.78
CA LEU A 100 -4.05 -7.48 2.65
C LEU A 100 -4.41 -6.20 1.91
N ILE A 101 -3.91 -5.07 2.39
CA ILE A 101 -4.03 -3.78 1.73
C ILE A 101 -2.63 -3.16 1.60
N ALA A 102 -2.29 -2.70 0.41
CA ALA A 102 -1.09 -1.92 0.15
C ALA A 102 -1.41 -0.42 0.23
N PHE A 103 -0.57 0.33 0.95
CA PHE A 103 -0.63 1.80 1.04
C PHE A 103 0.43 2.46 0.17
N ASP A 104 1.56 1.81 0.00
CA ASP A 104 2.60 2.30 -0.88
C ASP A 104 3.47 1.18 -1.44
N THR A 105 3.97 1.40 -2.65
CA THR A 105 4.67 0.39 -3.46
C THR A 105 5.73 1.08 -4.33
N TYR A 106 5.70 0.95 -5.66
CA TYR A 106 6.57 1.70 -6.54
C TYR A 106 6.34 3.21 -6.40
N ARG A 107 7.39 3.93 -5.99
CA ARG A 107 7.45 5.40 -6.06
C ARG A 107 8.13 5.83 -7.33
N THR A 108 7.57 6.82 -8.02
CA THR A 108 8.33 7.56 -9.02
C THR A 108 9.45 8.35 -8.35
N LEU A 109 10.50 8.71 -9.09
CA LEU A 109 11.54 9.59 -8.56
C LEU A 109 10.96 10.93 -8.07
N GLN A 110 9.95 11.46 -8.76
CA GLN A 110 9.26 12.70 -8.38
C GLN A 110 8.56 12.55 -7.02
N VAL A 111 7.88 11.43 -6.75
CA VAL A 111 7.27 11.18 -5.43
C VAL A 111 8.33 11.12 -4.34
N GLN A 112 9.44 10.43 -4.59
CA GLN A 112 10.53 10.34 -3.63
C GLN A 112 11.12 11.72 -3.32
N GLN A 113 11.26 12.58 -4.33
CA GLN A 113 11.69 13.97 -4.16
C GLN A 113 10.66 14.78 -3.37
N SER A 114 9.38 14.76 -3.75
CA SER A 114 8.33 15.50 -3.06
C SER A 114 8.19 15.08 -1.60
N LEU A 115 8.33 13.79 -1.30
CA LEU A 115 8.30 13.31 0.08
C LEU A 115 9.49 13.84 0.88
N TYR A 116 10.71 13.78 0.32
CA TYR A 116 11.90 14.33 0.95
C TYR A 116 11.78 15.84 1.22
N ASP A 117 11.26 16.59 0.24
CA ASP A 117 11.05 18.04 0.33
C ASP A 117 10.07 18.40 1.45
N VAL A 118 8.96 17.66 1.59
CA VAL A 118 7.99 17.86 2.68
C VAL A 118 8.67 17.70 4.05
N TYR A 119 9.42 16.61 4.26
CA TYR A 119 10.06 16.34 5.55
C TYR A 119 11.19 17.32 5.87
N ILE A 120 12.03 17.67 4.89
CA ILE A 120 13.13 18.60 5.14
C ILE A 120 12.61 20.02 5.39
N ASP A 121 11.54 20.44 4.72
CA ASP A 121 10.93 21.75 4.97
C ASP A 121 10.25 21.81 6.35
N GLU A 122 9.61 20.71 6.78
CA GLU A 122 9.07 20.62 8.14
C GLU A 122 10.18 20.72 9.20
N LEU A 123 11.28 19.98 9.04
CA LEU A 123 12.42 20.06 9.96
C LEU A 123 13.09 21.44 9.93
N LYS A 124 13.22 22.08 8.76
CA LYS A 124 13.71 23.46 8.65
C LYS A 124 12.83 24.45 9.42
N ASN A 125 11.52 24.28 9.36
CA ASN A 125 10.58 25.15 10.08
C ASN A 125 10.66 24.94 11.61
N GLN A 126 10.87 23.70 12.06
CA GLN A 126 11.01 23.37 13.48
C GLN A 126 12.39 23.74 14.06
N HIS A 127 13.43 23.66 13.22
CA HIS A 127 14.83 23.85 13.59
C HIS A 127 15.57 24.78 12.63
N PRO A 128 15.23 26.08 12.60
CA PRO A 128 15.79 27.05 11.65
C PRO A 128 17.30 27.28 11.81
N ASP A 129 17.86 26.91 12.96
CA ASP A 129 19.29 27.06 13.28
C ASP A 129 20.14 25.83 12.89
N TRP A 130 19.54 24.75 12.39
CA TRP A 130 20.29 23.57 11.96
C TRP A 130 20.97 23.81 10.61
N SER A 131 22.15 23.21 10.40
CA SER A 131 22.79 23.21 9.10
C SER A 131 22.06 22.29 8.12
N ASP A 132 22.24 22.53 6.82
CA ASP A 132 21.64 21.69 5.77
C ASP A 132 22.09 20.22 5.88
N GLU A 133 23.33 19.97 6.30
CA GLU A 133 23.84 18.61 6.54
C GLU A 133 23.09 17.92 7.67
N LYS A 134 22.89 18.61 8.80
CA LYS A 134 22.16 18.04 9.92
C LYS A 134 20.68 17.81 9.58
N LEU A 135 20.06 18.75 8.87
CA LEU A 135 18.70 18.59 8.37
C LEU A 135 18.59 17.35 7.47
N SER A 136 19.52 17.18 6.53
CA SER A 136 19.55 16.01 5.65
C SER A 136 19.79 14.70 6.42
N GLU A 137 20.67 14.68 7.42
CA GLU A 137 20.90 13.52 8.28
C GLU A 137 19.65 13.12 9.07
N GLU A 138 18.94 14.09 9.63
CA GLU A 138 17.70 13.85 10.39
C GLU A 138 16.53 13.47 9.47
N THR A 139 16.39 14.11 8.30
CA THR A 139 15.40 13.73 7.28
C THR A 139 15.58 12.28 6.84
N GLN A 140 16.83 11.84 6.63
CA GLN A 140 17.15 10.49 6.16
C GLN A 140 16.82 9.38 7.16
N LYS A 141 16.46 9.71 8.41
CA LYS A 141 15.92 8.74 9.37
C LYS A 141 14.47 8.36 9.08
N PHE A 142 13.73 9.20 8.36
CA PHE A 142 12.32 9.01 8.02
C PHE A 142 12.10 8.75 6.54
N VAL A 143 12.87 9.42 5.67
CA VAL A 143 12.72 9.30 4.22
C VAL A 143 14.08 9.27 3.54
N SER A 144 14.30 8.23 2.73
CA SER A 144 15.52 8.13 1.91
C SER A 144 15.68 9.32 0.98
N ILE A 145 16.91 9.83 0.85
CA ILE A 145 17.24 10.85 -0.15
C ILE A 145 16.87 10.34 -1.56
N PRO A 146 16.22 11.16 -2.41
CA PRO A 146 15.97 10.81 -3.81
C PRO A 146 17.29 10.54 -4.53
N SER A 147 17.34 9.47 -5.32
CA SER A 147 18.55 9.03 -6.00
C SER A 147 18.26 8.75 -7.48
N THR A 148 19.12 9.29 -8.34
CA THR A 148 19.14 8.98 -9.79
C THR A 148 20.19 7.93 -10.14
N GLU A 149 21.01 7.53 -9.16
CA GLU A 149 22.08 6.55 -9.36
C GLU A 149 21.46 5.15 -9.55
N PRO A 150 21.67 4.48 -10.70
CA PRO A 150 21.03 3.20 -11.00
C PRO A 150 21.40 2.07 -10.02
N ASP A 151 22.56 2.16 -9.37
CA ASP A 151 23.09 1.20 -8.40
C ASP A 151 22.75 1.55 -6.93
N ARG A 152 22.14 2.71 -6.70
CA ARG A 152 21.71 3.17 -5.36
C ARG A 152 20.31 3.79 -5.37
N PRO A 153 19.28 3.12 -5.91
CA PRO A 153 17.91 3.64 -5.88
C PRO A 153 17.35 3.66 -4.46
N SER A 154 16.34 4.50 -4.20
CA SER A 154 15.51 4.31 -3.01
C SER A 154 14.72 2.99 -3.15
N PRO A 155 14.43 2.28 -2.05
CA PRO A 155 13.86 0.92 -2.11
C PRO A 155 12.57 0.85 -2.93
N HIS A 156 11.67 1.82 -2.73
CA HIS A 156 10.42 1.92 -3.47
C HIS A 156 10.59 2.25 -4.96
N ASN A 157 11.67 2.92 -5.39
CA ASN A 157 11.90 3.19 -6.83
C ASN A 157 12.16 1.91 -7.64
N THR A 158 12.44 0.79 -6.96
CA THR A 158 12.66 -0.50 -7.60
C THR A 158 11.37 -1.26 -7.89
N GLY A 159 10.26 -0.93 -7.22
CA GLY A 159 9.04 -1.74 -7.17
C GLY A 159 9.18 -3.03 -6.36
N GLY A 160 10.29 -3.18 -5.62
CA GLY A 160 10.60 -4.31 -4.76
C GLY A 160 10.21 -4.12 -3.28
N ALA A 161 9.87 -2.90 -2.87
CA ALA A 161 9.42 -2.57 -1.52
C ALA A 161 7.90 -2.34 -1.49
N VAL A 162 7.27 -2.74 -0.39
CA VAL A 162 5.82 -2.63 -0.18
C VAL A 162 5.53 -2.23 1.25
N ASP A 163 4.54 -1.36 1.39
CA ASP A 163 4.00 -0.89 2.65
C ASP A 163 2.57 -1.40 2.78
N VAL A 164 2.35 -2.34 3.71
CA VAL A 164 1.10 -3.12 3.78
C VAL A 164 0.53 -3.18 5.19
N ALA A 165 -0.78 -3.41 5.25
CA ALA A 165 -1.50 -3.75 6.47
C ALA A 165 -2.54 -4.84 6.20
N ILE A 166 -3.24 -5.23 7.27
CA ILE A 166 -4.37 -6.16 7.18
C ILE A 166 -5.62 -5.43 7.63
N PHE A 167 -6.71 -5.65 6.93
CA PHE A 167 -8.05 -5.23 7.34
C PHE A 167 -9.01 -6.42 7.37
N LYS A 168 -10.15 -6.23 8.02
CA LYS A 168 -11.25 -7.20 8.02
C LYS A 168 -12.52 -6.61 7.41
N LEU A 169 -13.37 -7.49 6.89
CA LEU A 169 -14.70 -7.14 6.41
C LEU A 169 -15.78 -7.95 7.16
N PRO A 170 -17.00 -7.40 7.31
CA PRO A 170 -18.15 -8.17 7.77
C PRO A 170 -18.48 -9.35 6.83
N ASP A 171 -18.91 -10.49 7.39
CA ASP A 171 -19.22 -11.71 6.62
C ASP A 171 -20.26 -11.48 5.50
N ASN A 172 -21.21 -10.56 5.67
CA ASN A 172 -22.18 -10.24 4.62
C ASN A 172 -21.53 -9.50 3.44
N ILE A 173 -20.54 -8.64 3.70
CA ILE A 173 -19.80 -7.90 2.67
C ILE A 173 -18.84 -8.83 1.94
N GLU A 174 -18.19 -9.74 2.66
CA GLU A 174 -17.39 -10.83 2.07
C GLU A 174 -18.18 -11.64 1.02
N GLN A 175 -19.42 -11.99 1.36
CA GLN A 175 -20.28 -12.77 0.47
C GLN A 175 -20.64 -11.98 -0.79
N GLU A 176 -20.97 -10.70 -0.65
CA GLU A 176 -21.28 -9.82 -1.79
C GLU A 176 -20.07 -9.62 -2.71
N ILE A 177 -18.88 -9.41 -2.16
CA ILE A 177 -17.63 -9.30 -2.94
C ILE A 177 -17.35 -10.60 -3.71
N ARG A 178 -17.51 -11.77 -3.08
CA ARG A 178 -17.34 -13.06 -3.76
C ARG A 178 -18.29 -13.25 -4.94
N GLU A 179 -19.54 -12.79 -4.80
CA GLU A 179 -20.51 -12.82 -5.89
C GLU A 179 -20.09 -11.91 -7.04
N ILE A 180 -19.60 -10.71 -6.73
CA ILE A 180 -19.02 -9.79 -7.72
C ILE A 180 -17.81 -10.40 -8.43
N ASP A 181 -16.88 -11.00 -7.70
CA ASP A 181 -15.67 -11.64 -8.27
C ASP A 181 -16.05 -12.76 -9.26
N VAL A 182 -17.08 -13.55 -8.92
CA VAL A 182 -17.63 -14.58 -9.81
C VAL A 182 -18.25 -13.96 -11.07
N GLU A 183 -18.98 -12.85 -10.95
CA GLU A 183 -19.52 -12.15 -12.11
C GLU A 183 -18.42 -11.59 -13.02
N ILE A 184 -17.43 -10.88 -12.46
CA ILE A 184 -16.28 -10.35 -13.20
C ILE A 184 -15.59 -11.49 -13.98
N SER A 185 -15.35 -12.63 -13.32
CA SER A 185 -14.73 -13.80 -13.93
C SER A 185 -15.56 -14.43 -15.07
N ARG A 186 -16.90 -14.31 -15.04
CA ARG A 186 -17.80 -14.82 -16.08
C ARG A 186 -17.84 -13.92 -17.31
N TYR A 187 -17.92 -12.61 -17.12
CA TYR A 187 -17.97 -11.66 -18.23
C TYR A 187 -16.61 -11.53 -18.93
N GLY A 188 -15.51 -11.64 -18.16
CA GLY A 188 -14.17 -11.38 -18.67
C GLY A 188 -14.07 -10.04 -19.39
N LEU A 189 -13.15 -9.90 -20.35
CA LEU A 189 -13.01 -8.66 -21.14
C LEU A 189 -14.14 -8.45 -22.18
N SER A 190 -15.17 -9.32 -22.24
CA SER A 190 -16.19 -9.27 -23.30
C SER A 190 -17.29 -8.24 -23.08
N ASP A 191 -17.53 -7.86 -21.82
CA ASP A 191 -18.47 -6.79 -21.43
C ASP A 191 -17.79 -5.86 -20.43
N TRP A 192 -16.94 -4.98 -20.97
CA TRP A 192 -16.12 -4.07 -20.17
C TRP A 192 -16.94 -3.06 -19.36
N GLU A 193 -18.15 -2.68 -19.84
CA GLU A 193 -19.04 -1.78 -19.11
C GLU A 193 -19.55 -2.44 -17.83
N LYS A 194 -19.97 -3.71 -17.93
CA LYS A 194 -20.43 -4.49 -16.77
C LYS A 194 -19.28 -4.76 -15.80
N VAL A 195 -18.10 -5.15 -16.30
CA VAL A 195 -16.90 -5.33 -15.45
C VAL A 195 -16.55 -4.05 -14.73
N TYR A 196 -16.62 -2.90 -15.41
CA TYR A 196 -16.38 -1.61 -14.79
C TYR A 196 -17.35 -1.33 -13.64
N GLN A 197 -18.65 -1.50 -13.86
CA GLN A 197 -19.65 -1.27 -12.80
C GLN A 197 -19.40 -2.16 -11.59
N LEU A 198 -19.11 -3.45 -11.84
CA LEU A 198 -18.82 -4.43 -10.80
C LEU A 198 -17.55 -4.08 -10.01
N GLU A 199 -16.48 -3.67 -10.67
CA GLU A 199 -15.25 -3.21 -10.01
C GLU A 199 -15.50 -1.97 -9.15
N MET A 200 -16.24 -0.99 -9.66
CA MET A 200 -16.58 0.21 -8.89
C MET A 200 -17.43 -0.12 -7.65
N LYS A 201 -18.39 -1.03 -7.80
CA LYS A 201 -19.19 -1.55 -6.69
C LYS A 201 -18.32 -2.26 -5.66
N ARG A 202 -17.44 -3.17 -6.11
CA ARG A 202 -16.50 -3.90 -5.26
C ARG A 202 -15.64 -2.95 -4.44
N ILE A 203 -14.96 -2.02 -5.11
CA ILE A 203 -14.14 -0.97 -4.45
C ILE A 203 -14.97 -0.29 -3.36
N SER A 204 -16.15 0.22 -3.68
CA SER A 204 -16.95 0.93 -2.68
C SER A 204 -17.37 0.08 -1.49
N LEU A 205 -17.75 -1.18 -1.71
CA LEU A 205 -18.16 -2.07 -0.63
C LEU A 205 -17.01 -2.29 0.36
N ILE A 206 -15.80 -2.47 -0.16
CA ILE A 206 -14.60 -2.62 0.67
C ILE A 206 -14.36 -1.33 1.45
N GLU A 207 -14.30 -0.19 0.78
CA GLU A 207 -13.94 1.09 1.37
C GLU A 207 -14.91 1.52 2.48
N GLN A 208 -16.21 1.28 2.29
CA GLN A 208 -17.23 1.64 3.28
C GLN A 208 -17.28 0.69 4.49
N ASN A 209 -16.70 -0.50 4.39
CA ASN A 209 -16.86 -1.56 5.40
C ASN A 209 -15.54 -2.10 5.95
N MET A 210 -14.39 -1.70 5.38
CA MET A 210 -13.09 -2.15 5.85
C MET A 210 -12.82 -1.63 7.25
N GLN A 211 -12.28 -2.52 8.08
CA GLN A 211 -11.73 -2.17 9.38
C GLN A 211 -10.27 -2.63 9.41
N VAL A 212 -9.34 -1.69 9.24
CA VAL A 212 -7.90 -1.96 9.39
C VAL A 212 -7.65 -2.47 10.81
N LEU A 213 -6.83 -3.51 10.93
CA LEU A 213 -6.48 -4.07 12.23
C LEU A 213 -5.67 -3.05 13.05
N ASN A 214 -5.79 -3.13 14.37
CA ASN A 214 -5.00 -2.29 15.26
C ASN A 214 -3.54 -2.76 15.26
N PHE A 215 -2.62 -1.94 14.76
CA PHE A 215 -1.17 -2.21 14.79
C PHE A 215 -0.45 -1.35 15.84
N GLY A 216 -1.18 -0.64 16.70
CA GLY A 216 -0.68 0.11 17.84
C GLY A 216 -0.10 1.50 17.54
N THR A 217 0.37 1.72 16.32
CA THR A 217 0.72 3.04 15.79
C THR A 217 0.09 3.25 14.44
N SER A 218 0.24 4.47 13.95
CA SER A 218 -0.14 4.78 12.60
C SER A 218 0.76 4.29 11.51
N PHE A 219 0.18 4.16 10.32
CA PHE A 219 0.94 4.16 9.08
C PHE A 219 1.74 5.46 9.00
N ASP A 220 2.98 5.40 8.51
CA ASP A 220 3.95 6.50 8.47
C ASP A 220 4.22 7.17 9.85
N TYR A 221 3.98 6.46 10.96
CA TYR A 221 4.34 6.96 12.29
C TYR A 221 5.87 7.01 12.46
N GLY A 222 6.45 8.20 12.62
CA GLY A 222 7.90 8.37 12.78
C GLY A 222 8.47 8.06 14.17
N GLY A 223 7.66 7.62 15.14
CA GLY A 223 8.14 7.31 16.50
C GLY A 223 8.67 5.87 16.63
N SER A 224 9.48 5.63 17.68
CA SER A 224 10.08 4.32 17.97
C SER A 224 9.09 3.18 18.15
N GLU A 225 7.84 3.52 18.48
CA GLU A 225 6.70 2.61 18.65
C GLU A 225 6.29 1.96 17.32
N ALA A 226 6.67 2.55 16.17
CA ALA A 226 6.48 1.95 14.85
C ALA A 226 7.36 0.72 14.63
N SER A 227 8.47 0.59 15.37
CA SER A 227 9.40 -0.53 15.24
C SER A 227 8.68 -1.86 15.30
N LEU A 228 8.94 -2.74 14.34
CA LEU A 228 8.24 -4.01 14.15
C LEU A 228 8.17 -4.86 15.43
N SER A 229 9.26 -4.89 16.22
CA SER A 229 9.35 -5.67 17.47
C SER A 229 9.03 -4.87 18.74
N TYR A 230 8.51 -3.64 18.63
CA TYR A 230 8.25 -2.76 19.78
C TYR A 230 7.45 -3.43 20.89
N TYR A 231 6.30 -4.04 20.56
CA TYR A 231 5.44 -4.68 21.56
C TYR A 231 6.02 -5.99 22.13
N GLU A 232 6.87 -6.69 21.38
CA GLU A 232 7.63 -7.84 21.92
C GLU A 232 8.57 -7.36 23.02
N LYS A 233 9.34 -6.29 22.74
CA LYS A 233 10.25 -5.66 23.71
C LYS A 233 9.46 -5.14 24.91
N LEU A 234 8.32 -4.48 24.69
CA LEU A 234 7.48 -3.93 25.75
C LEU A 234 6.89 -5.02 26.66
N SER A 235 6.47 -6.16 26.08
CA SER A 235 5.90 -7.29 26.84
C SER A 235 6.91 -7.93 27.82
N SER A 236 8.21 -7.81 27.53
CA SER A 236 9.28 -8.26 28.44
C SER A 236 9.50 -7.33 29.63
N GLN A 237 8.99 -6.10 29.55
CA GLN A 237 9.21 -5.04 30.55
C GLN A 237 7.97 -4.78 31.41
N LYS A 238 6.77 -4.94 30.84
CA LYS A 238 5.50 -4.76 31.55
C LYS A 238 4.41 -5.67 31.00
N GLU A 239 3.37 -5.86 31.81
CA GLU A 239 2.12 -6.45 31.33
C GLU A 239 1.47 -5.50 30.31
N LEU A 240 1.10 -6.05 29.15
CA LEU A 240 0.44 -5.31 28.08
C LEU A 240 -1.05 -5.14 28.41
N ASN A 241 -1.60 -3.98 28.07
CA ASN A 241 -3.04 -3.79 28.06
C ASN A 241 -3.68 -4.49 26.84
N LEU A 242 -5.01 -4.44 26.74
CA LEU A 242 -5.74 -5.12 25.67
C LEU A 242 -5.34 -4.65 24.26
N ASP A 243 -5.22 -3.34 24.05
CA ASP A 243 -4.90 -2.74 22.75
C ASP A 243 -3.44 -3.00 22.35
N GLU A 244 -2.51 -2.94 23.30
CA GLU A 244 -1.09 -3.26 23.08
C GLU A 244 -0.91 -4.75 22.75
N ASN A 245 -1.63 -5.63 23.44
CA ASN A 245 -1.59 -7.06 23.16
C ASN A 245 -2.25 -7.38 21.81
N GLU A 246 -3.34 -6.71 21.45
CA GLU A 246 -3.94 -6.80 20.12
C GLU A 246 -2.95 -6.37 19.03
N ALA A 247 -2.31 -5.20 19.21
CA ALA A 247 -1.30 -4.69 18.29
C ALA A 247 -0.11 -5.64 18.11
N MET A 248 0.38 -6.23 19.21
CA MET A 248 1.44 -7.24 19.16
C MET A 248 1.02 -8.46 18.32
N LEU A 249 -0.17 -9.00 18.54
CA LEU A 249 -0.67 -10.16 17.81
C LEU A 249 -0.93 -9.86 16.33
N ASN A 250 -1.44 -8.67 16.00
CA ASN A 250 -1.65 -8.26 14.62
C ASN A 250 -0.32 -8.04 13.87
N ARG A 251 0.70 -7.45 14.53
CA ARG A 251 2.05 -7.36 13.97
C ARG A 251 2.65 -8.75 13.74
N ARG A 252 2.48 -9.70 14.68
CA ARG A 252 2.89 -11.10 14.47
C ARG A 252 2.20 -11.72 13.26
N LEU A 253 0.90 -11.54 13.11
CA LEU A 253 0.16 -12.05 11.96
C LEU A 253 0.74 -11.52 10.64
N LEU A 254 0.88 -10.20 10.52
CA LEU A 254 1.43 -9.56 9.33
C LEU A 254 2.86 -10.04 9.04
N TYR A 255 3.74 -9.97 10.05
CA TYR A 255 5.13 -10.41 9.98
C TYR A 255 5.25 -11.85 9.47
N ASN A 256 4.54 -12.77 10.11
CA ASN A 256 4.64 -14.19 9.79
C ASN A 256 4.08 -14.51 8.40
N ILE A 257 3.02 -13.83 7.96
CA ILE A 257 2.48 -14.01 6.60
C ILE A 257 3.47 -13.51 5.56
N MET A 258 3.99 -12.29 5.73
CA MET A 258 4.87 -11.65 4.76
C MET A 258 6.23 -12.38 4.66
N THR A 259 6.81 -12.77 5.79
CA THR A 259 8.09 -13.51 5.79
C THR A 259 7.94 -14.94 5.27
N ASN A 260 6.82 -15.62 5.52
CA ASN A 260 6.55 -16.95 4.97
C ASN A 260 6.47 -16.96 3.44
N VAL A 261 6.03 -15.87 2.82
CA VAL A 261 6.03 -15.73 1.35
C VAL A 261 7.32 -15.14 0.78
N GLY A 262 8.34 -14.92 1.62
CA GLY A 262 9.69 -14.56 1.21
C GLY A 262 10.00 -13.06 1.17
N PHE A 263 9.20 -12.22 1.83
CA PHE A 263 9.60 -10.84 2.11
C PHE A 263 10.56 -10.79 3.30
N GLU A 264 11.41 -9.75 3.31
CA GLU A 264 12.24 -9.37 4.43
C GLU A 264 11.66 -8.12 5.12
N PRO A 265 11.53 -8.13 6.46
CA PRO A 265 10.98 -7.01 7.21
C PRO A 265 11.94 -5.82 7.28
N TYR A 266 11.42 -4.64 7.62
CA TYR A 266 12.21 -3.53 8.13
C TYR A 266 12.00 -3.37 9.65
N GLU A 267 13.08 -3.15 10.41
CA GLU A 267 13.01 -3.13 11.88
C GLU A 267 12.23 -1.92 12.41
N ASP A 268 12.33 -0.77 11.75
CA ASP A 268 11.81 0.49 12.27
C ASP A 268 10.34 0.74 11.90
N GLU A 269 9.79 0.00 10.92
CA GLU A 269 8.45 0.21 10.38
C GLU A 269 7.69 -1.12 10.28
N TRP A 270 6.64 -1.29 11.09
CA TRP A 270 5.87 -2.54 11.13
C TRP A 270 5.16 -2.90 9.80
N TRP A 271 4.93 -1.91 8.94
CA TRP A 271 4.23 -2.05 7.67
C TRP A 271 5.16 -2.35 6.48
N HIS A 272 6.47 -2.11 6.61
CA HIS A 272 7.40 -2.08 5.49
C HIS A 272 8.10 -3.41 5.26
N PHE A 273 8.02 -3.90 4.03
CA PHE A 273 8.61 -5.16 3.60
C PHE A 273 9.35 -5.03 2.28
N ASN A 274 10.45 -5.76 2.17
CA ASN A 274 11.32 -5.76 1.01
C ASN A 274 11.34 -7.14 0.35
N SER A 275 11.27 -7.18 -0.97
CA SER A 275 11.69 -8.37 -1.70
C SER A 275 13.17 -8.63 -1.43
N LYS A 276 13.56 -9.90 -1.28
CA LYS A 276 14.98 -10.32 -1.21
C LYS A 276 15.83 -9.83 -2.38
N LYS A 277 15.18 -9.47 -3.48
CA LYS A 277 15.82 -8.95 -4.69
C LYS A 277 16.07 -7.44 -4.64
N SER A 278 15.51 -6.68 -3.69
CA SER A 278 15.93 -5.30 -3.44
C SER A 278 17.24 -5.27 -2.64
N GLN A 279 17.97 -4.14 -2.61
CA GLN A 279 19.21 -4.04 -1.82
C GLN A 279 18.96 -4.22 -0.31
N MET A 280 17.88 -3.65 0.24
CA MET A 280 17.51 -3.86 1.64
C MET A 280 17.16 -5.32 1.91
N GLY A 281 16.36 -5.96 1.05
CA GLY A 281 16.01 -7.37 1.23
C GLY A 281 17.21 -8.30 1.09
N ALA A 282 18.08 -8.05 0.10
CA ALA A 282 19.31 -8.80 -0.09
C ALA A 282 20.23 -8.68 1.13
N LYS A 283 20.31 -7.48 1.73
CA LYS A 283 21.08 -7.24 2.95
C LYS A 283 20.56 -8.06 4.13
N VAL A 284 19.25 -8.09 4.36
CA VAL A 284 18.64 -8.86 5.46
C VAL A 284 18.77 -10.36 5.22
N ALA A 285 18.62 -10.80 3.97
CA ALA A 285 18.75 -12.19 3.56
C ALA A 285 20.20 -12.69 3.40
N ASP A 286 21.20 -11.85 3.71
CA ASP A 286 22.65 -12.14 3.57
C ASP A 286 23.04 -12.62 2.15
N LEU A 287 22.51 -11.94 1.13
CA LEU A 287 22.82 -12.18 -0.28
C LEU A 287 23.96 -11.27 -0.75
N ASP A 288 24.75 -11.76 -1.70
CA ASP A 288 25.91 -11.06 -2.25
C ASP A 288 25.56 -9.96 -3.27
N HIS A 289 24.34 -9.99 -3.81
CA HIS A 289 23.82 -8.99 -4.73
C HIS A 289 22.29 -8.87 -4.66
N ALA A 290 21.78 -7.72 -5.11
CA ALA A 290 20.38 -7.48 -5.38
C ALA A 290 20.08 -7.62 -6.87
N GLU A 291 18.82 -7.87 -7.22
CA GLU A 291 18.36 -8.05 -8.61
C GLU A 291 17.41 -6.94 -9.08
N TYR A 292 16.95 -6.06 -8.18
CA TYR A 292 16.05 -4.95 -8.47
C TYR A 292 16.76 -3.61 -8.30
N GLY A 293 17.05 -2.96 -9.42
CA GLY A 293 17.42 -1.55 -9.53
C GLY A 293 16.21 -0.65 -9.79
N ALA A 294 16.49 0.65 -10.01
CA ALA A 294 15.47 1.64 -10.35
C ALA A 294 14.65 1.23 -11.58
N LYS A 295 13.35 1.55 -11.57
CA LYS A 295 12.46 1.38 -12.73
C LYS A 295 11.76 2.66 -13.12
N GLU A 296 11.31 2.64 -14.36
CA GLU A 296 10.32 3.53 -14.90
C GLU A 296 9.09 2.73 -15.36
N LEU A 297 7.94 3.40 -15.45
CA LEU A 297 6.74 2.78 -16.00
C LEU A 297 6.91 2.51 -17.49
N SER A 298 6.64 1.27 -17.91
CA SER A 298 6.49 0.94 -19.34
C SER A 298 5.30 1.71 -19.95
N GLN A 299 5.26 1.81 -21.28
CA GLN A 299 4.13 2.43 -21.98
C GLN A 299 2.77 1.80 -21.57
N LYS A 300 2.73 0.46 -21.45
CA LYS A 300 1.53 -0.25 -20.99
C LYS A 300 1.10 0.18 -19.58
N ASN A 301 2.06 0.37 -18.68
CA ASN A 301 1.77 0.81 -17.30
C ASN A 301 1.33 2.27 -17.26
N GLN A 302 1.91 3.14 -18.08
CA GLN A 302 1.45 4.53 -18.22
C GLN A 302 0.01 4.61 -18.76
N GLU A 303 -0.34 3.75 -19.72
CA GLU A 303 -1.70 3.64 -20.25
C GLU A 303 -2.68 3.13 -19.18
N HIS A 304 -2.27 2.15 -18.36
CA HIS A 304 -3.07 1.68 -17.23
C HIS A 304 -3.30 2.77 -16.17
N GLU A 305 -2.26 3.51 -15.79
CA GLU A 305 -2.38 4.63 -14.85
C GLU A 305 -3.29 5.73 -15.39
N LYS A 306 -3.17 6.05 -16.69
CA LYS A 306 -4.06 7.02 -17.34
C LYS A 306 -5.52 6.57 -17.31
N MET A 307 -5.77 5.27 -17.48
CA MET A 307 -7.10 4.68 -17.35
C MET A 307 -7.61 4.81 -15.91
N ARG A 308 -6.85 4.36 -14.91
CA ARG A 308 -7.24 4.40 -13.48
C ARG A 308 -7.48 5.82 -12.98
N SER A 309 -6.56 6.74 -13.27
CA SER A 309 -6.71 8.16 -12.93
C SER A 309 -7.89 8.82 -13.66
N GLY A 310 -8.15 8.43 -14.90
CA GLY A 310 -9.34 8.85 -15.65
C GLY A 310 -10.64 8.37 -15.01
N HIS A 311 -10.69 7.11 -14.55
CA HIS A 311 -11.84 6.55 -13.85
C HIS A 311 -12.15 7.30 -12.55
N LEU A 312 -11.12 7.54 -11.73
CA LEU A 312 -11.25 8.25 -10.46
C LEU A 312 -11.68 9.72 -10.65
N LYS A 313 -11.11 10.42 -11.65
CA LYS A 313 -11.54 11.80 -11.97
C LYS A 313 -12.96 11.83 -12.54
N GLY A 314 -13.30 10.85 -13.37
CA GLY A 314 -14.62 10.72 -13.98
C GLY A 314 -15.71 10.55 -12.93
N SER A 315 -15.52 9.65 -11.96
CA SER A 315 -16.50 9.44 -10.88
C SER A 315 -16.70 10.70 -10.02
N GLN A 316 -15.63 11.44 -9.72
CA GLN A 316 -15.71 12.71 -8.99
C GLN A 316 -16.48 13.79 -9.76
N ILE A 317 -16.19 13.95 -11.06
CA ILE A 317 -16.92 14.91 -11.91
C ILE A 317 -18.40 14.54 -11.97
N ILE A 318 -18.72 13.25 -12.11
CA ILE A 318 -20.10 12.77 -12.17
C ILE A 318 -20.84 13.06 -10.88
N TYR A 319 -20.24 12.74 -9.73
CA TYR A 319 -20.83 13.00 -8.43
C TYR A 319 -21.09 14.51 -8.21
N ASN A 320 -20.07 15.35 -8.42
CA ASN A 320 -20.16 16.80 -8.21
C ASN A 320 -21.16 17.49 -9.14
N ASN A 321 -21.53 16.86 -10.27
CA ASN A 321 -22.43 17.40 -11.27
C ASN A 321 -23.68 16.54 -11.45
N GLN A 322 -24.05 15.69 -10.47
CA GLN A 322 -25.17 14.75 -10.57
C GLN A 322 -26.46 15.43 -11.05
N GLU A 323 -26.77 16.63 -10.55
CA GLU A 323 -27.94 17.40 -10.99
C GLU A 323 -27.86 17.81 -12.47
N LEU A 324 -26.68 18.23 -12.96
CA LEU A 324 -26.49 18.59 -14.37
C LEU A 324 -26.59 17.38 -15.32
N TYR A 325 -26.18 16.19 -14.86
CA TYR A 325 -26.40 14.94 -15.59
C TYR A 325 -27.88 14.51 -15.60
N LYS A 326 -28.55 14.56 -14.43
CA LYS A 326 -30.00 14.29 -14.33
C LYS A 326 -30.83 15.22 -15.21
N LEU A 327 -30.37 16.46 -15.38
CA LEU A 327 -30.99 17.47 -16.26
C LEU A 327 -30.61 17.31 -17.75
N GLY A 328 -29.78 16.34 -18.13
CA GLY A 328 -29.39 16.06 -19.52
C GLY A 328 -28.47 17.10 -20.15
N VAL A 329 -27.80 17.93 -19.34
CA VAL A 329 -26.97 19.07 -19.79
C VAL A 329 -25.58 18.63 -20.24
N LEU A 330 -25.05 17.54 -19.69
CA LEU A 330 -23.76 16.95 -20.07
C LEU A 330 -23.97 15.71 -20.96
N PRO A 331 -23.15 15.52 -22.02
CA PRO A 331 -23.34 14.41 -22.95
C PRO A 331 -23.08 13.06 -22.26
N ALA A 332 -24.15 12.32 -21.98
CA ALA A 332 -24.11 10.95 -21.43
C ALA A 332 -23.96 9.86 -22.51
N ASN A 333 -23.48 10.23 -23.70
CA ASN A 333 -23.56 9.35 -24.89
C ASN A 333 -22.37 8.40 -25.03
N SER A 334 -21.33 8.48 -24.19
CA SER A 334 -20.28 7.48 -24.19
C SER A 334 -20.63 6.32 -23.24
N PRO A 335 -20.40 5.07 -23.66
CA PRO A 335 -20.36 3.88 -22.80
C PRO A 335 -19.72 4.11 -21.42
N PHE A 336 -18.55 4.75 -21.40
CA PHE A 336 -17.80 5.04 -20.19
C PHE A 336 -18.60 5.92 -19.22
N MET A 337 -19.21 6.99 -19.74
CA MET A 337 -20.01 7.90 -18.92
C MET A 337 -21.24 7.22 -18.33
N LYS A 338 -21.89 6.32 -19.07
CA LYS A 338 -23.03 5.55 -18.56
C LYS A 338 -22.61 4.59 -17.46
N ALA A 339 -21.51 3.87 -17.66
CA ALA A 339 -20.97 2.96 -16.65
C ALA A 339 -20.52 3.70 -15.38
N ALA A 340 -19.90 4.87 -15.53
CA ALA A 340 -19.49 5.73 -14.42
C ALA A 340 -20.67 6.38 -13.68
N ILE A 341 -21.75 6.80 -14.38
CA ILE A 341 -22.99 7.28 -13.74
C ILE A 341 -23.64 6.16 -12.93
N ALA A 342 -23.80 4.97 -13.52
CA ALA A 342 -24.38 3.82 -12.82
C ALA A 342 -23.56 3.45 -11.57
N GLY A 343 -22.22 3.45 -11.68
CA GLY A 343 -21.35 3.25 -10.53
C GLY A 343 -21.58 4.28 -9.44
N VAL A 344 -21.54 5.58 -9.77
CA VAL A 344 -21.75 6.67 -8.80
C VAL A 344 -23.15 6.64 -8.17
N ASP A 345 -24.19 6.30 -8.92
CA ASP A 345 -25.55 6.18 -8.36
C ASP A 345 -25.69 5.01 -7.38
N GLU A 346 -24.92 3.93 -7.57
CA GLU A 346 -24.90 2.77 -6.67
C GLU A 346 -24.03 3.02 -5.43
N VAL A 347 -22.90 3.72 -5.58
CA VAL A 347 -21.86 3.79 -4.54
C VAL A 347 -21.61 5.17 -3.91
N GLY A 348 -22.09 6.24 -4.53
CA GLY A 348 -21.78 7.62 -4.14
C GLY A 348 -20.36 8.06 -4.53
N ASN A 349 -19.84 9.10 -3.87
CA ASN A 349 -18.47 9.58 -4.10
C ASN A 349 -17.46 8.71 -3.38
N ILE A 350 -16.59 8.06 -4.16
CA ILE A 350 -15.50 7.25 -3.62
C ILE A 350 -14.50 8.07 -2.79
N ARG A 351 -14.43 9.40 -2.92
CA ARG A 351 -13.59 10.25 -2.05
C ARG A 351 -14.20 10.57 -0.68
N ASP A 352 -15.51 10.40 -0.53
CA ASP A 352 -16.23 10.80 0.70
C ASP A 352 -16.07 9.75 1.82
N THR A 353 -15.45 8.60 1.54
CA THR A 353 -15.04 7.65 2.57
C THR A 353 -13.78 8.16 3.26
N GLN A 354 -13.88 8.49 4.55
CA GLN A 354 -12.69 8.54 5.41
C GLN A 354 -12.29 7.09 5.67
N SER A 355 -11.09 6.71 5.24
CA SER A 355 -10.53 5.44 5.67
C SER A 355 -10.34 5.47 7.19
N PRO A 356 -10.49 4.34 7.90
CA PRO A 356 -10.04 4.22 9.29
C PRO A 356 -8.56 4.59 9.46
N ILE A 357 -7.78 4.60 8.37
CA ILE A 357 -6.40 5.12 8.34
C ILE A 357 -6.34 6.61 8.75
N ALA A 358 -7.39 7.39 8.53
CA ALA A 358 -7.44 8.80 8.92
C ALA A 358 -7.59 9.00 10.44
N GLU A 359 -8.26 8.08 11.16
CA GLU A 359 -8.22 8.06 12.65
C GLU A 359 -6.83 7.67 13.16
N ILE A 360 -6.10 6.97 12.31
CA ILE A 360 -4.74 6.57 12.46
C ILE A 360 -3.80 7.71 11.98
N ILE A 361 -4.19 8.99 11.83
CA ILE A 361 -3.21 10.07 11.57
C ILE A 361 -3.43 11.22 12.53
N LYS A 362 -2.61 11.24 13.59
CA LYS A 362 -2.02 12.49 14.09
C LYS A 362 -0.57 12.23 14.45
N PRO A 363 0.41 12.93 13.84
CA PRO A 363 1.74 13.00 14.43
C PRO A 363 1.56 13.49 15.88
N GLN A 364 1.98 12.66 16.84
CA GLN A 364 2.14 13.15 18.20
C GLN A 364 3.33 14.10 18.18
N LYS A 365 3.05 15.34 18.59
CA LYS A 365 3.98 16.46 18.66
C LYS A 365 5.20 16.18 19.53
#